data_AF-A0AAV4G181-F1
#
_entry.id   AF-A0AAV4G181-F1
#
_cell.length_a   1.000
_cell.length_b   1.000
_cell.length_c   1.000
_cell.angle_alpha   90.00
_cell.angle_beta   90.00
_cell.angle_gamma   90.00
#
_symmetry.space_group_name_H-M   'P 1'
#
loop_
_entity.id
_entity.type
_entity.pdbx_description
1 polymer ?
#
loop_
_entity_poly.entity_id
_entity_poly.type
_entity_poly.pdbx_seq_one_letter_code
_entity_poly.pdbx_strand_id
1 'polypeptide(L)'
;MKLGTTVLVIWAGLDFFVGVTARSYCRVHDGGRLICLGASRETIFQGFKRQLATSYSIRIYDSEINPLGTEEWSALRHAAHIYFSSTDVDQLPAAGFESFPCLSALDIRNSFIAVIPQGAFPRTVNASLFRCPNSNINTSESKLQRLDIINNRIHTIEDNSLMAPHLQFLDLRNNSIKCIDGKFRFLSVTEIGRGSRGLTAGPRLNCSSRGLVSLGVVSVESCV
;
A
#
# COMPACT_ATOMS: atom_id res chain seq x y z
N MET A 1 -31.34 -22.69 16.61
CA MET A 1 -30.25 -23.50 16.02
C MET A 1 -28.94 -22.75 16.21
N LYS A 2 -28.09 -23.18 17.15
CA LYS A 2 -26.73 -22.65 17.30
C LYS A 2 -25.87 -23.36 16.24
N LEU A 3 -25.45 -22.63 15.20
CA LEU A 3 -24.43 -23.12 14.27
C LEU A 3 -23.12 -23.19 15.04
N GLY A 4 -22.62 -24.42 15.23
CA GLY A 4 -21.35 -24.68 15.91
C GLY A 4 -20.19 -24.15 15.08
N THR A 5 -19.36 -23.32 15.69
CA THR A 5 -18.08 -22.88 15.13
C THR A 5 -17.14 -24.08 15.14
N THR A 6 -16.99 -24.76 14.00
CA THR A 6 -15.98 -25.80 13.84
C THR A 6 -14.60 -25.13 13.81
N VAL A 7 -13.86 -25.21 14.93
CA VAL A 7 -12.48 -24.75 15.02
C VAL A 7 -11.60 -25.80 14.33
N LEU A 8 -11.06 -25.47 13.17
CA LEU A 8 -10.14 -26.35 12.45
C LEU A 8 -8.71 -26.10 12.99
N VAL A 9 -8.15 -27.09 13.67
CA VAL A 9 -6.75 -27.06 14.13
C VAL A 9 -5.89 -27.66 13.03
N ILE A 10 -5.15 -26.83 12.28
CA ILE A 10 -4.21 -27.31 11.25
C ILE A 10 -2.82 -27.35 11.87
N TRP A 11 -2.21 -28.54 11.93
CA TRP A 11 -0.82 -28.74 12.33
C TRP A 11 0.13 -28.39 11.17
N ALA A 12 1.03 -27.42 11.39
CA ALA A 12 2.16 -27.15 10.50
C ALA A 12 3.36 -26.63 11.32
N GLY A 13 4.02 -27.51 12.08
CA GLY A 13 5.18 -27.13 12.90
C GLY A 13 4.81 -26.35 14.19
N LEU A 14 5.83 -25.84 14.89
CA LEU A 14 5.80 -25.38 16.29
C LEU A 14 4.88 -24.19 16.64
N ASP A 15 4.08 -23.66 15.72
CA ASP A 15 3.25 -22.48 15.96
C ASP A 15 1.75 -22.88 16.09
N PHE A 16 1.16 -22.57 17.25
CA PHE A 16 -0.24 -22.81 17.59
C PHE A 16 -1.15 -21.72 16.99
N PHE A 17 -2.25 -22.11 16.33
CA PHE A 17 -3.33 -21.19 15.96
C PHE A 17 -4.68 -21.66 16.53
N VAL A 18 -5.31 -20.83 17.36
CA VAL A 18 -6.67 -21.02 17.88
C VAL A 18 -7.60 -20.05 17.15
N GLY A 19 -8.68 -20.54 16.53
CA GLY A 19 -9.74 -19.67 15.96
C GLY A 19 -9.76 -19.51 14.43
N VAL A 20 -9.24 -20.47 13.67
CA VAL A 20 -9.29 -20.43 12.19
C VAL A 20 -10.69 -20.87 11.72
N THR A 21 -11.49 -19.94 11.18
CA THR A 21 -12.67 -20.32 10.38
C THR A 21 -12.18 -20.98 9.09
N ALA A 22 -12.96 -21.85 8.44
CA ALA A 22 -12.53 -22.55 7.21
C ALA A 22 -12.15 -21.63 6.01
N ARG A 23 -12.18 -20.30 6.17
CA ARG A 23 -11.85 -19.28 5.17
C ARG A 23 -10.62 -18.44 5.52
N SER A 24 -10.04 -18.56 6.71
CA SER A 24 -8.86 -17.79 7.10
C SER A 24 -7.60 -18.64 7.05
N TYR A 25 -6.51 -18.10 6.49
CA TYR A 25 -5.19 -18.72 6.59
C TYR A 25 -4.08 -17.73 6.33
N CYS A 26 -2.91 -17.99 6.89
CA CYS A 26 -1.66 -17.36 6.53
C CYS A 26 -0.65 -18.45 6.15
N ARG A 27 0.10 -18.24 5.06
CA ARG A 27 1.09 -19.20 4.56
C ARG A 27 2.32 -18.48 4.04
N VAL A 28 3.48 -19.02 4.38
CA VAL A 28 4.76 -18.63 3.79
C VAL A 28 4.98 -19.43 2.53
N HIS A 29 5.42 -18.76 1.48
CA HIS A 29 5.85 -19.35 0.23
C HIS A 29 7.35 -19.13 0.04
N ASP A 30 7.94 -19.96 -0.82
CA ASP A 30 9.34 -19.82 -1.22
C ASP A 30 9.63 -18.41 -1.76
N GLY A 31 10.87 -17.95 -1.50
CA GLY A 31 11.30 -16.62 -1.88
C GLY A 31 10.82 -15.50 -0.94
N GLY A 32 10.51 -15.82 0.31
CA GLY A 32 10.21 -14.82 1.35
C GLY A 32 8.89 -14.11 1.13
N ARG A 33 7.84 -14.86 0.80
CA ARG A 33 6.51 -14.29 0.56
C ARG A 33 5.50 -14.79 1.59
N LEU A 34 4.88 -13.88 2.33
CA LEU A 34 3.78 -14.19 3.24
C LEU A 34 2.45 -13.81 2.57
N ILE A 35 1.50 -14.75 2.56
CA ILE A 35 0.14 -14.52 2.09
C ILE A 35 -0.82 -14.81 3.24
N CYS A 36 -1.69 -13.85 3.55
CA CYS A 36 -2.78 -14.00 4.51
C CYS A 36 -4.11 -13.67 3.84
N LEU A 37 -5.12 -14.48 4.13
CA LEU A 37 -6.50 -14.31 3.66
C LEU A 37 -7.43 -14.48 4.85
N GLY A 38 -8.38 -13.56 5.06
CA GLY A 38 -9.40 -13.72 6.11
C GLY A 38 -8.85 -13.73 7.54
N ALA A 39 -7.56 -13.45 7.73
CA ALA A 39 -6.88 -13.57 9.00
C ALA A 39 -7.09 -12.31 9.86
N SER A 40 -7.22 -12.49 11.17
CA SER A 40 -7.28 -11.37 12.12
C SER A 40 -5.92 -10.69 12.24
N ARG A 41 -5.93 -9.41 12.64
CA ARG A 41 -4.71 -8.66 12.97
C ARG A 41 -3.79 -9.44 13.91
N GLU A 42 -4.33 -9.98 15.01
CA GLU A 42 -3.55 -10.73 15.99
C GLU A 42 -2.87 -11.95 15.36
N THR A 43 -3.60 -12.71 14.54
CA THR A 43 -3.05 -13.87 13.82
C THR A 43 -1.86 -13.44 12.95
N ILE A 44 -2.00 -12.34 12.21
CA ILE A 44 -0.97 -11.84 11.30
C ILE A 44 0.26 -11.35 12.08
N PHE A 45 0.07 -10.40 13.01
CA PHE A 45 1.17 -9.66 13.62
C PHE A 45 1.80 -10.37 14.82
N GLN A 46 1.04 -11.18 15.57
CA GLN A 46 1.60 -11.99 16.65
C GLN A 46 1.98 -13.39 16.15
N GLY A 47 1.08 -14.04 15.42
CA GLY A 47 1.30 -15.41 14.95
C GLY A 47 2.37 -15.54 13.87
N PHE A 48 2.55 -14.54 13.00
CA PHE A 48 3.54 -14.56 11.91
C PHE A 48 4.63 -13.49 12.07
N LYS A 49 4.88 -13.00 13.29
CA LYS A 49 5.86 -11.93 13.56
C LYS A 49 7.25 -12.20 12.95
N ARG A 50 7.73 -13.44 13.07
CA ARG A 50 9.05 -13.85 12.54
C ARG A 50 9.09 -13.83 11.01
N GLN A 51 7.99 -14.24 10.38
CA GLN A 51 7.85 -14.31 8.94
C GLN A 51 7.68 -12.90 8.36
N LEU A 52 6.91 -12.02 9.01
CA LEU A 52 6.82 -10.59 8.66
C LEU A 52 8.21 -9.93 8.71
N ALA A 53 9.02 -10.28 9.71
CA ALA A 53 10.38 -9.77 9.88
C ALA A 53 11.37 -10.18 8.79
N THR A 54 11.05 -11.16 7.94
CA THR A 54 11.98 -11.69 6.92
C THR A 54 11.40 -11.69 5.51
N SER A 55 10.09 -11.46 5.36
CA SER A 55 9.42 -11.51 4.06
C SER A 55 9.76 -10.30 3.20
N TYR A 56 10.14 -10.59 1.95
CA TYR A 56 10.34 -9.61 0.90
C TYR A 56 9.00 -9.11 0.32
N SER A 57 7.99 -9.99 0.25
CA SER A 57 6.65 -9.65 -0.24
C SER A 57 5.57 -10.10 0.75
N ILE A 58 4.67 -9.19 1.09
CA ILE A 58 3.58 -9.43 2.02
C ILE A 58 2.27 -9.13 1.30
N ARG A 59 1.34 -10.08 1.35
CA ARG A 59 0.03 -9.97 0.73
C ARG A 59 -1.03 -10.31 1.75
N ILE A 60 -1.94 -9.38 1.98
CA ILE A 60 -3.03 -9.53 2.95
C ILE A 60 -4.34 -9.21 2.24
N TYR A 61 -5.29 -10.14 2.34
CA TYR A 61 -6.56 -10.10 1.64
C TYR A 61 -7.70 -10.32 2.61
N ASP A 62 -8.81 -9.59 2.44
CA ASP A 62 -10.06 -9.80 3.16
C ASP A 62 -9.86 -9.88 4.69
N SER A 63 -9.02 -8.99 5.22
CA SER A 63 -8.49 -9.05 6.60
C SER A 63 -8.64 -7.72 7.33
N GLU A 64 -8.76 -7.82 8.65
CA GLU A 64 -8.73 -6.68 9.57
C GLU A 64 -7.29 -6.37 9.97
N ILE A 65 -6.75 -5.27 9.47
CA ILE A 65 -5.36 -4.83 9.68
C ILE A 65 -5.27 -3.38 10.12
N ASN A 66 -6.36 -2.70 10.47
CA ASN A 66 -6.25 -1.36 11.02
C ASN A 66 -5.87 -1.37 12.52
N PRO A 67 -5.22 -0.30 13.04
CA PRO A 67 -4.68 0.85 12.31
C PRO A 67 -3.29 0.58 11.69
N LEU A 68 -2.98 1.28 10.59
CA LEU A 68 -1.63 1.33 10.01
C LEU A 68 -0.69 2.23 10.82
N GLY A 69 0.60 1.89 10.86
CA GLY A 69 1.65 2.75 11.47
C GLY A 69 1.90 2.56 12.97
N THR A 70 1.23 1.61 13.62
CA THR A 70 1.60 1.15 14.97
C THR A 70 2.96 0.43 14.97
N GLU A 71 3.53 0.23 16.16
CA GLU A 71 4.85 -0.40 16.34
C GLU A 71 4.97 -1.77 15.66
N GLU A 72 3.90 -2.57 15.59
CA GLU A 72 3.94 -3.90 14.97
C GLU A 72 4.26 -3.87 13.47
N TRP A 73 3.99 -2.76 12.79
CA TRP A 73 4.32 -2.58 11.38
C TRP A 73 5.82 -2.48 11.12
N SER A 74 6.61 -2.13 12.14
CA SER A 74 8.08 -2.16 12.06
C SER A 74 8.64 -3.55 11.76
N ALA A 75 7.85 -4.61 11.99
CA ALA A 75 8.21 -5.96 11.58
C ALA A 75 8.43 -6.04 10.06
N LEU A 76 7.70 -5.26 9.26
CA LEU A 76 7.75 -5.30 7.79
C LEU A 76 8.93 -4.51 7.19
N ARG A 77 9.94 -4.14 7.97
CA ARG A 77 11.10 -3.35 7.53
C ARG A 77 11.88 -3.92 6.33
N HIS A 78 11.76 -5.22 6.05
CA HIS A 78 12.38 -5.90 4.90
C HIS A 78 11.49 -5.95 3.65
N ALA A 79 10.21 -5.67 3.81
CA ALA A 79 9.24 -5.83 2.73
C ALA A 79 9.50 -4.77 1.66
N ALA A 80 9.70 -5.24 0.44
CA ALA A 80 9.77 -4.38 -0.74
C ALA A 80 8.40 -4.25 -1.40
N HIS A 81 7.59 -5.31 -1.38
CA HIS A 81 6.29 -5.33 -2.01
C HIS A 81 5.19 -5.65 -1.02
N ILE A 82 4.31 -4.67 -0.79
CA ILE A 82 3.19 -4.78 0.14
C ILE A 82 1.89 -4.67 -0.65
N TYR A 83 1.02 -5.66 -0.49
CA TYR A 83 -0.31 -5.69 -1.12
C TYR A 83 -1.39 -5.93 -0.08
N PHE A 84 -2.24 -4.94 0.14
CA PHE A 84 -3.44 -5.02 0.96
C PHE A 84 -4.65 -4.83 0.05
N SER A 85 -5.55 -5.81 0.03
CA SER A 85 -6.77 -5.70 -0.76
C SER A 85 -7.96 -6.15 0.03
N SER A 86 -9.08 -5.43 -0.12
CA SER A 86 -10.33 -5.74 0.60
C SER A 86 -10.12 -5.75 2.12
N THR A 87 -9.30 -4.81 2.61
CA THR A 87 -8.99 -4.66 4.03
C THR A 87 -9.80 -3.54 4.66
N ASP A 88 -9.81 -3.47 5.98
CA ASP A 88 -10.47 -2.41 6.76
C ASP A 88 -9.68 -1.09 6.83
N VAL A 89 -8.57 -0.96 6.10
CA VAL A 89 -7.73 0.25 6.08
C VAL A 89 -8.52 1.48 5.63
N ASP A 90 -8.61 2.47 6.51
CA ASP A 90 -9.31 3.74 6.29
C ASP A 90 -8.40 4.98 6.39
N GLN A 91 -7.20 4.82 6.98
CA GLN A 91 -6.23 5.88 7.18
C GLN A 91 -4.83 5.40 6.82
N LEU A 92 -4.09 6.26 6.10
CA LEU A 92 -2.65 6.11 5.94
C LEU A 92 -1.93 6.70 7.16
N PRO A 93 -0.78 6.14 7.58
CA PRO A 93 -0.06 6.64 8.75
C PRO A 93 0.47 8.07 8.52
N ALA A 94 0.34 8.94 9.53
CA ALA A 94 0.79 10.33 9.46
C ALA A 94 2.33 10.46 9.38
N ALA A 95 3.06 9.57 10.05
CA ALA A 95 4.51 9.42 9.88
C ALA A 95 4.89 8.69 8.57
N GLY A 96 3.92 8.49 7.68
CA GLY A 96 4.09 7.83 6.41
C GLY A 96 4.61 6.40 6.50
N PHE A 97 5.17 5.94 5.39
CA PHE A 97 5.81 4.63 5.27
C PHE A 97 7.29 4.64 5.68
N GLU A 98 7.69 5.53 6.61
CA GLU A 98 9.08 5.62 7.10
C GLU A 98 9.60 4.32 7.73
N SER A 99 8.70 3.53 8.34
CA SER A 99 9.04 2.22 8.92
C SER A 99 9.32 1.13 7.88
N PHE A 100 9.17 1.42 6.59
CA PHE A 100 9.36 0.48 5.49
C PHE A 100 10.49 0.97 4.55
N PRO A 101 11.76 0.96 5.00
CA PRO A 101 12.88 1.54 4.24
C PRO A 101 13.15 0.85 2.90
N CYS A 102 12.57 -0.33 2.67
CA CYS A 102 12.72 -1.13 1.47
C CYS A 102 11.54 -1.08 0.51
N LEU A 103 10.45 -0.40 0.89
CA LEU A 103 9.21 -0.39 0.14
C LEU A 103 9.41 0.21 -1.25
N SER A 104 9.22 -0.60 -2.28
CA SER A 104 9.27 -0.22 -3.69
C SER A 104 7.91 -0.29 -4.37
N ALA A 105 7.01 -1.17 -3.90
CA ALA A 105 5.65 -1.26 -4.40
C ALA A 105 4.65 -1.36 -3.25
N LEU A 106 3.70 -0.44 -3.24
CA LEU A 106 2.57 -0.45 -2.33
C LEU A 106 1.27 -0.49 -3.12
N ASP A 107 0.42 -1.44 -2.75
CA ASP A 107 -0.91 -1.63 -3.29
C ASP A 107 -1.89 -1.71 -2.13
N ILE A 108 -2.78 -0.73 -2.01
CA ILE A 108 -3.86 -0.73 -1.02
C ILE A 108 -5.16 -0.49 -1.77
N ARG A 109 -5.71 -1.55 -2.36
CA ARG A 109 -6.93 -1.48 -3.19
C ARG A 109 -8.17 -1.93 -2.44
N ASN A 110 -9.34 -1.53 -2.93
CA ASN A 110 -10.63 -1.97 -2.41
C ASN A 110 -10.75 -1.81 -0.89
N SER A 111 -10.23 -0.72 -0.35
CA SER A 111 -10.27 -0.42 1.09
C SER A 111 -11.07 0.87 1.32
N PHE A 112 -10.84 1.58 2.42
CA PHE A 112 -11.67 2.69 2.85
C PHE A 112 -10.91 4.01 2.98
N ILE A 113 -9.72 4.12 2.38
CA ILE A 113 -8.85 5.30 2.52
C ILE A 113 -9.60 6.54 2.03
N ALA A 114 -9.71 7.54 2.90
CA ALA A 114 -10.44 8.76 2.61
C ALA A 114 -9.54 9.97 2.31
N VAL A 115 -8.31 9.97 2.86
CA VAL A 115 -7.34 11.07 2.74
C VAL A 115 -5.95 10.48 2.51
N ILE A 116 -5.17 11.10 1.62
CA ILE A 116 -3.72 10.91 1.60
C ILE A 116 -3.10 12.08 2.39
N PRO A 117 -2.68 11.86 3.65
CA PRO A 117 -2.22 12.93 4.51
C PRO A 117 -0.84 13.45 4.10
N GLN A 118 -0.50 14.66 4.56
CA GLN A 118 0.81 15.26 4.41
C GLN A 118 1.89 14.30 4.93
N GLY A 119 2.96 14.12 4.15
CA GLY A 119 4.07 13.24 4.53
C GLY A 119 3.78 11.74 4.46
N ALA A 120 2.61 11.30 3.96
CA ALA A 120 2.30 9.87 3.81
C ALA A 120 3.40 9.11 3.04
N PHE A 121 3.95 9.74 1.98
CA PHE A 121 5.03 9.19 1.17
C PHE A 121 6.20 10.18 1.13
N PRO A 122 7.09 10.16 2.14
CA PRO A 122 8.16 11.14 2.25
C PRO A 122 9.26 10.94 1.20
N ARG A 123 10.05 12.00 0.96
CA ARG A 123 11.22 11.90 0.07
C ARG A 123 12.30 11.02 0.64
N THR A 124 12.51 11.07 1.95
CA THR A 124 13.55 10.35 2.66
C THR A 124 12.96 9.37 3.64
N VAL A 125 13.61 8.24 3.80
CA VAL A 125 13.29 7.22 4.80
C VAL A 125 14.51 7.02 5.69
N ASN A 126 14.28 6.69 6.95
CA ASN A 126 15.38 6.39 7.86
C ASN A 126 16.01 5.03 7.50
N ALA A 127 16.96 5.05 6.57
CA ALA A 127 17.67 3.87 6.10
C ALA A 127 18.92 3.53 6.95
N SER A 128 19.18 4.27 8.03
CA SER A 128 20.50 4.40 8.66
C SER A 128 21.14 3.10 9.20
N LEU A 129 20.43 1.97 9.22
CA LEU A 129 20.96 0.68 9.67
C LEU A 129 20.52 -0.52 8.81
N PHE A 130 19.80 -0.31 7.71
CA PHE A 130 19.11 -1.41 7.03
C PHE A 130 19.38 -1.48 5.53
N ARG A 131 20.17 -2.48 5.11
CA ARG A 131 20.41 -2.77 3.69
C ARG A 131 19.25 -3.58 3.13
N CYS A 132 18.46 -2.96 2.27
CA CYS A 132 17.38 -3.65 1.58
C CYS A 132 17.92 -4.75 0.67
N PRO A 133 17.50 -6.01 0.87
CA PRO A 133 17.86 -7.11 -0.02
C PRO A 133 17.42 -6.77 -1.45
N ASN A 134 18.29 -7.02 -2.43
CA ASN A 134 18.01 -6.82 -3.86
C ASN A 134 17.70 -5.37 -4.29
N SER A 135 18.12 -4.38 -3.51
CA SER A 135 18.06 -2.96 -3.90
C SER A 135 19.42 -2.46 -4.35
N ASN A 136 19.54 -2.06 -5.62
CA ASN A 136 20.73 -1.36 -6.13
C ASN A 136 20.83 0.09 -5.64
N ILE A 137 19.78 0.58 -4.99
CA ILE A 137 19.68 1.95 -4.46
C ILE A 137 20.06 1.91 -2.97
N ASN A 138 21.30 2.32 -2.66
CA ASN A 138 21.78 2.53 -1.29
C ASN A 138 21.70 4.03 -0.94
N THR A 139 20.49 4.55 -0.88
CA THR A 139 20.21 5.96 -0.59
C THR A 139 19.25 6.07 0.59
N SER A 140 19.26 7.21 1.27
CA SER A 140 18.26 7.56 2.28
C SER A 140 16.94 8.04 1.66
N GLU A 141 16.79 7.95 0.34
CA GLU A 141 15.56 8.34 -0.35
C GLU A 141 14.53 7.21 -0.32
N SER A 142 13.25 7.58 -0.33
CA SER A 142 12.15 6.64 -0.51
C SER A 142 12.30 5.90 -1.83
N LYS A 143 12.24 4.57 -1.76
CA LYS A 143 12.42 3.67 -2.92
C LYS A 143 11.10 3.37 -3.64
N LEU A 144 10.01 4.00 -3.23
CA LEU A 144 8.69 3.74 -3.76
C LEU A 144 8.64 4.08 -5.25
N GLN A 145 8.39 3.05 -6.07
CA GLN A 145 8.29 3.11 -7.52
C GLN A 145 6.86 2.91 -8.00
N ARG A 146 6.04 2.15 -7.26
CA ARG A 146 4.65 1.87 -7.61
C ARG A 146 3.73 2.13 -6.43
N LEU A 147 2.71 2.94 -6.66
CA LEU A 147 1.61 3.18 -5.74
C LEU A 147 0.28 2.90 -6.43
N ASP A 148 -0.48 1.95 -5.91
CA ASP A 148 -1.81 1.58 -6.40
C ASP A 148 -2.81 1.71 -5.25
N ILE A 149 -3.69 2.70 -5.30
CA ILE A 149 -4.73 2.93 -4.29
C ILE A 149 -6.11 3.01 -4.98
N ILE A 150 -6.31 2.18 -5.99
CA ILE A 150 -7.57 2.07 -6.74
C ILE A 150 -8.73 1.60 -5.83
N ASN A 151 -9.96 2.03 -6.15
CA ASN A 151 -11.19 1.60 -5.44
C ASN A 151 -11.13 1.92 -3.94
N ASN A 152 -10.79 3.15 -3.60
CA ASN A 152 -10.89 3.66 -2.23
C ASN A 152 -11.91 4.82 -2.20
N ARG A 153 -11.88 5.65 -1.15
CA ARG A 153 -12.80 6.77 -0.95
C ARG A 153 -12.05 8.09 -0.85
N ILE A 154 -10.88 8.16 -1.48
CA ILE A 154 -9.99 9.31 -1.36
C ILE A 154 -10.72 10.52 -1.94
N HIS A 155 -10.92 11.53 -1.12
CA HIS A 155 -11.52 12.81 -1.54
C HIS A 155 -10.54 13.98 -1.37
N THR A 156 -9.51 13.79 -0.54
CA THR A 156 -8.47 14.79 -0.26
C THR A 156 -7.09 14.16 -0.43
N ILE A 157 -6.20 14.87 -1.12
CA ILE A 157 -4.76 14.60 -1.17
C ILE A 157 -4.09 15.86 -0.65
N GLU A 158 -3.42 15.78 0.50
CA GLU A 158 -2.82 16.94 1.15
C GLU A 158 -1.48 17.33 0.51
N ASP A 159 -1.06 18.57 0.76
CA ASP A 159 0.22 19.11 0.32
C ASP A 159 1.39 18.23 0.77
N ASN A 160 2.37 18.05 -0.12
CA ASN A 160 3.58 17.26 0.16
C ASN A 160 3.30 15.82 0.64
N SER A 161 2.11 15.27 0.35
CA SER A 161 1.75 13.88 0.64
C SER A 161 2.51 12.87 -0.21
N LEU A 162 2.85 13.23 -1.46
CA LEU A 162 3.52 12.39 -2.45
C LEU A 162 4.90 12.94 -2.83
N MET A 163 5.87 12.79 -1.93
CA MET A 163 7.25 13.26 -2.09
C MET A 163 8.23 12.16 -2.54
N ALA A 164 7.72 11.03 -3.05
CA ALA A 164 8.51 9.87 -3.48
C ALA A 164 9.25 10.13 -4.81
N PRO A 165 10.59 10.35 -4.81
CA PRO A 165 11.31 10.84 -5.99
C PRO A 165 11.50 9.78 -7.08
N HIS A 166 11.34 8.50 -6.75
CA HIS A 166 11.50 7.36 -7.66
C HIS A 166 10.14 6.79 -8.13
N LEU A 167 9.02 7.46 -7.84
CA LEU A 167 7.68 6.98 -8.18
C LEU A 167 7.46 6.99 -9.70
N GLN A 168 7.26 5.81 -10.26
CA GLN A 168 7.05 5.57 -11.70
C GLN A 168 5.60 5.22 -12.03
N PHE A 169 4.83 4.75 -11.07
CA PHE A 169 3.43 4.37 -11.31
C PHE A 169 2.56 4.85 -10.15
N LEU A 170 1.47 5.54 -10.49
CA LEU A 170 0.44 5.98 -9.56
C LEU A 170 -0.94 5.66 -10.14
N ASP A 171 -1.74 4.88 -9.43
CA ASP A 171 -3.13 4.61 -9.78
C ASP A 171 -4.08 5.04 -8.66
N LEU A 172 -4.94 5.99 -8.98
CA LEU A 172 -5.94 6.59 -8.09
C LEU A 172 -7.37 6.42 -8.63
N ARG A 173 -7.59 5.53 -9.61
CA ARG A 173 -8.92 5.30 -10.21
C ARG A 173 -9.95 4.92 -9.15
N ASN A 174 -11.22 5.19 -9.45
CA ASN A 174 -12.35 4.83 -8.58
C ASN A 174 -12.17 5.34 -7.14
N ASN A 175 -11.79 6.60 -7.02
CA ASN A 175 -11.82 7.39 -5.79
C ASN A 175 -12.81 8.55 -5.94
N SER A 176 -12.95 9.39 -4.92
CA SER A 176 -13.85 10.55 -4.89
C SER A 176 -13.08 11.88 -4.88
N ILE A 177 -11.92 11.93 -5.55
CA ILE A 177 -11.00 13.06 -5.51
C ILE A 177 -11.67 14.24 -6.22
N LYS A 178 -12.03 15.27 -5.45
CA LYS A 178 -12.62 16.49 -6.00
C LYS A 178 -11.57 17.47 -6.47
N CYS A 179 -10.51 17.60 -5.68
CA CYS A 179 -9.43 18.54 -5.91
C CYS A 179 -8.12 17.95 -5.41
N ILE A 180 -7.04 18.32 -6.11
CA ILE A 180 -5.69 17.97 -5.71
C ILE A 180 -5.01 19.30 -5.37
N ASP A 181 -4.92 19.62 -4.08
CA ASP A 181 -4.17 20.77 -3.62
C ASP A 181 -2.70 20.40 -3.51
N GLY A 182 -1.81 21.28 -3.98
CA GLY A 182 -0.36 21.11 -3.80
C GLY A 182 0.51 21.00 -5.05
N LYS A 183 1.79 21.28 -4.83
CA LYS A 183 2.86 21.20 -5.85
C LYS A 183 3.34 19.75 -5.99
N PHE A 184 2.66 18.96 -6.82
CA PHE A 184 3.14 17.62 -7.18
C PHE A 184 4.38 17.74 -8.08
N ARG A 185 5.54 17.31 -7.57
CA ARG A 185 6.74 17.14 -8.39
C ARG A 185 6.80 15.71 -8.89
N PHE A 186 6.20 15.44 -10.05
CA PHE A 186 6.43 14.19 -10.77
C PHE A 186 7.77 14.29 -11.52
N LEU A 187 8.69 13.38 -11.23
CA LEU A 187 9.93 13.22 -12.01
C LEU A 187 9.77 11.99 -12.91
N SER A 188 9.38 12.25 -14.17
CA SER A 188 9.45 11.34 -15.33
C SER A 188 8.79 9.95 -15.20
N VAL A 189 7.72 9.72 -15.97
CA VAL A 189 7.12 8.39 -16.15
C VAL A 189 7.12 7.99 -17.62
N THR A 190 7.33 6.70 -17.92
CA THR A 190 7.30 6.08 -19.26
C THR A 190 5.99 5.30 -19.45
N GLU A 191 5.29 5.49 -20.58
CA GLU A 191 4.00 4.86 -20.92
C GLU A 191 4.07 3.33 -21.05
N ILE A 192 3.18 2.60 -20.36
CA ILE A 192 2.69 1.28 -20.82
C ILE A 192 1.20 1.13 -20.47
N GLY A 193 0.32 1.23 -21.47
CA GLY A 193 -1.11 0.94 -21.32
C GLY A 193 -1.93 1.13 -22.60
N ARG A 194 -1.91 0.15 -23.50
CA ARG A 194 -2.84 0.08 -24.64
C ARG A 194 -4.25 -0.29 -24.14
N GLY A 195 -5.24 0.55 -24.42
CA GLY A 195 -6.61 0.10 -24.66
C GLY A 195 -7.72 0.73 -23.81
N SER A 196 -8.29 1.84 -24.30
CA SER A 196 -9.74 2.11 -24.22
C SER A 196 -10.09 3.28 -25.15
N ARG A 197 -10.93 2.98 -26.15
CA ARG A 197 -11.40 3.91 -27.17
C ARG A 197 -12.45 4.85 -26.57
N GLY A 198 -12.26 6.15 -26.78
CA GLY A 198 -13.32 7.16 -26.74
C GLY A 198 -13.49 7.89 -25.41
N LEU A 199 -12.77 9.00 -25.21
CA LEU A 199 -13.24 10.12 -24.39
C LEU A 199 -12.92 11.43 -25.12
N THR A 200 -13.99 12.12 -25.49
CA THR A 200 -14.06 13.47 -26.07
C THR A 200 -13.71 14.53 -25.02
N ALA A 201 -13.22 15.67 -25.50
CA ALA A 201 -12.49 16.70 -24.75
C ALA A 201 -13.19 17.31 -23.51
N GLY A 202 -12.39 17.64 -22.48
CA GLY A 202 -12.68 18.55 -21.36
C GLY A 202 -11.58 18.53 -20.27
N PRO A 203 -11.49 19.52 -19.36
CA PRO A 203 -10.71 20.77 -19.47
C PRO A 203 -9.32 20.73 -18.77
N ARG A 204 -8.57 21.82 -18.96
CA ARG A 204 -7.16 22.00 -18.58
C ARG A 204 -6.91 21.88 -17.07
N LEU A 205 -6.12 20.89 -16.68
CA LEU A 205 -5.40 20.86 -15.40
C LEU A 205 -4.18 21.80 -15.48
N ASN A 206 -4.06 22.76 -14.56
CA ASN A 206 -2.87 23.60 -14.47
C ASN A 206 -1.72 22.80 -13.83
N CYS A 207 -1.06 22.01 -14.66
CA CYS A 207 0.10 21.20 -14.32
C CYS A 207 1.39 21.98 -14.60
N SER A 208 2.10 22.44 -13.57
CA SER A 208 3.46 22.96 -13.75
C SER A 208 4.52 21.91 -13.40
N SER A 209 4.57 20.80 -14.15
CA SER A 209 5.81 20.12 -14.55
C SER A 209 5.54 19.04 -15.60
N ARG A 210 6.44 18.96 -16.59
CA ARG A 210 6.38 18.11 -17.79
C ARG A 210 6.40 16.61 -17.45
N GLY A 211 5.56 15.83 -18.15
CA GLY A 211 5.65 14.37 -18.20
C GLY A 211 4.56 13.63 -17.42
N LEU A 212 3.31 13.74 -17.86
CA LEU A 212 2.17 13.01 -17.29
C LEU A 212 1.90 11.74 -18.11
N VAL A 213 2.09 10.58 -17.49
CA VAL A 213 1.70 9.27 -18.01
C VAL A 213 0.58 8.73 -17.13
N SER A 214 -0.60 8.54 -17.73
CA SER A 214 -1.81 7.96 -17.15
C SER A 214 -2.28 8.59 -15.82
N LEU A 215 -2.86 9.80 -15.89
CA LEU A 215 -3.95 10.12 -14.98
C LEU A 215 -5.17 9.31 -15.42
N GLY A 216 -5.38 8.15 -14.80
CA GLY A 216 -6.72 7.55 -14.74
C GLY A 216 -7.57 8.34 -13.76
N VAL A 217 -7.76 9.63 -13.98
CA VAL A 217 -8.60 10.46 -13.12
C VAL A 217 -9.83 10.83 -13.92
N VAL A 218 -10.98 10.34 -13.45
CA VAL A 218 -12.26 10.43 -14.15
C VAL A 218 -12.80 11.88 -14.16
N SER A 219 -12.36 12.71 -13.22
CA SER A 219 -12.54 14.17 -13.26
C SER A 219 -11.74 14.78 -12.11
N VAL A 220 -10.94 15.81 -12.37
CA VAL A 220 -10.45 16.71 -11.31
C VAL A 220 -10.94 18.09 -11.67
N GLU A 221 -11.72 18.71 -10.79
CA GLU A 221 -12.06 20.13 -10.92
C GLU A 221 -10.95 20.95 -10.27
N SER A 222 -10.64 22.11 -10.86
CA SER A 222 -9.71 23.06 -10.25
C SER A 222 -10.39 23.69 -9.02
N CYS A 223 -9.74 23.67 -7.86
CA CYS A 223 -10.19 24.50 -6.74
C CYS A 223 -10.04 25.98 -7.12
N VAL A 224 -11.10 26.76 -6.89
CA VAL A 224 -11.13 28.22 -7.01
C VAL A 224 -10.58 28.85 -5.73
#